data_AF-A0A067MKE2-F1
#
_entry.id   AF-A0A067MKE2-F1
#
_cell.length_a   1.000
_cell.length_b   1.000
_cell.length_c   1.000
_cell.angle_alpha   90.00
_cell.angle_beta   90.00
_cell.angle_gamma   90.00
#
_symmetry.space_group_name_H-M   'P 1'
#
loop_
_entity.id
_entity.type
_entity.pdbx_description
1 polymer ?
#
loop_
_entity_poly.entity_id
_entity_poly.type
_entity_poly.pdbx_seq_one_letter_code
_entity_poly.pdbx_strand_id
1 'polypeptide(L)'
;MAAASLSTPLPTGWLARATPSNATPARSTLSFALLSSTPVDPSGFIAAFFLPNILVTGAGHTLQLPQHDFDALQALARRAVDPAVVPQPGGWGNQWRIKHRMTCRPIDKLRVIANDGEYGGKVKVVSVYGFDGVSEQLEKEVGGSPVLHPALMDAFRVLKEPKDSDLHGEGDQSVVVSGKALLEDD
;
A
#
# COMPACT_ATOMS: atom_id res chain seq x y z
N MET A 1 -5.77 0.44 36.87
CA MET A 1 -5.27 1.58 36.09
C MET A 1 -5.45 1.23 34.62
N ALA A 2 -6.37 1.90 33.92
CA ALA A 2 -6.60 1.65 32.50
C ALA A 2 -5.49 2.33 31.69
N ALA A 3 -4.74 1.56 30.91
CA ALA A 3 -3.82 2.13 29.94
C ALA A 3 -4.67 2.84 28.87
N ALA A 4 -4.52 4.16 28.74
CA ALA A 4 -5.06 4.89 27.62
C ALA A 4 -4.36 4.38 26.35
N SER A 5 -5.08 3.63 25.53
CA SER A 5 -4.62 3.27 24.19
C SER A 5 -4.46 4.55 23.38
N LEU A 6 -3.24 5.08 23.32
CA LEU A 6 -2.89 6.20 22.45
C LEU A 6 -3.05 5.71 21.00
N SER A 7 -4.21 5.98 20.40
CA SER A 7 -4.38 5.86 18.97
C SER A 7 -3.46 6.90 18.32
N THR A 8 -2.38 6.44 17.72
CA THR A 8 -1.51 7.33 16.94
C THR A 8 -2.34 7.83 15.75
N PRO A 9 -2.46 9.15 15.53
CA PRO A 9 -3.22 9.66 14.40
C PRO A 9 -2.63 9.13 13.10
N LEU A 10 -3.51 8.72 12.17
CA LEU A 10 -3.10 8.29 10.85
C LEU A 10 -2.45 9.47 10.10
N PRO A 11 -1.38 9.24 9.30
CA PRO A 11 -0.67 10.30 8.60
C PRO A 11 -1.45 10.74 7.35
N THR A 12 -2.72 11.15 7.49
CA THR A 12 -3.55 11.56 6.34
C THR A 12 -3.09 12.90 5.76
N GLY A 13 -3.41 13.12 4.49
CA GLY A 13 -3.01 14.31 3.73
C GLY A 13 -1.49 14.43 3.57
N TRP A 14 -0.77 13.31 3.70
CA TRP A 14 0.69 13.27 3.60
C TRP A 14 1.17 13.68 2.21
N LEU A 15 0.38 13.36 1.17
CA LEU A 15 0.77 13.68 -0.19
C LEU A 15 0.84 15.19 -0.44
N ALA A 16 -0.05 15.97 0.19
CA ALA A 16 -0.05 17.43 0.07
C ALA A 16 1.20 18.08 0.69
N ARG A 17 1.93 17.36 1.55
CA ARG A 17 3.18 17.81 2.17
C ARG A 17 4.42 17.36 1.40
N ALA A 18 4.25 16.56 0.35
CA ALA A 18 5.33 16.07 -0.49
C ALA A 18 5.87 17.19 -1.41
N THR A 19 7.16 17.13 -1.73
CA THR A 19 7.80 18.06 -2.67
C THR A 19 8.35 17.33 -3.89
N PRO A 20 8.40 17.96 -5.09
CA PRO A 20 9.05 17.35 -6.25
C PRO A 20 10.50 16.95 -5.97
N SER A 21 10.95 15.85 -6.55
CA SER A 21 12.31 15.33 -6.42
C SER A 21 12.83 14.80 -7.75
N ASN A 22 14.14 14.96 -7.97
CA ASN A 22 14.86 14.40 -9.13
C ASN A 22 15.58 13.09 -8.79
N ALA A 23 15.27 12.47 -7.65
CA ALA A 23 15.89 11.22 -7.25
C ALA A 23 15.59 10.11 -8.26
N THR A 24 16.56 9.25 -8.52
CA THR A 24 16.38 8.05 -9.34
C THR A 24 16.37 6.83 -8.41
N PRO A 25 15.19 6.37 -7.97
CA PRO A 25 15.10 5.27 -7.01
C PRO A 25 15.61 3.96 -7.60
N ALA A 26 16.23 3.14 -6.75
CA ALA A 26 16.80 1.86 -7.11
C ALA A 26 16.03 0.72 -6.43
N ARG A 27 16.12 -0.50 -6.98
CA ARG A 27 15.46 -1.68 -6.38
C ARG A 27 15.91 -1.90 -4.93
N SER A 28 17.20 -1.70 -4.67
CA SER A 28 17.81 -1.89 -3.35
C SER A 28 17.30 -0.91 -2.30
N THR A 29 16.65 0.18 -2.69
CA THR A 29 16.04 1.14 -1.76
C THR A 29 14.53 0.99 -1.69
N LEU A 30 13.92 0.08 -2.44
CA LEU A 30 12.49 -0.13 -2.42
C LEU A 30 12.05 -0.65 -1.04
N SER A 31 11.07 0.03 -0.46
CA SER A 31 10.55 -0.22 0.89
C SER A 31 9.20 -0.93 0.80
N PHE A 32 8.23 -0.32 0.09
CA PHE A 32 6.93 -0.93 -0.15
C PHE A 32 6.27 -0.32 -1.39
N ALA A 33 5.28 -1.01 -1.94
CA ALA A 33 4.53 -0.56 -3.11
C ALA A 33 3.06 -0.94 -3.02
N LEU A 34 2.23 -0.12 -3.64
CA LEU A 34 0.79 -0.27 -3.72
C LEU A 34 0.35 -0.38 -5.18
N LEU A 35 -0.44 -1.42 -5.45
CA LEU A 35 -1.00 -1.72 -6.76
C LEU A 35 -2.52 -1.91 -6.66
N SER A 36 -3.24 -1.71 -7.75
CA SER A 36 -4.69 -1.84 -7.87
C SER A 36 -5.04 -2.44 -9.22
N SER A 37 -5.06 -3.76 -9.29
CA SER A 37 -5.28 -4.47 -10.55
C SER A 37 -6.77 -4.57 -10.89
N THR A 38 -7.10 -4.35 -12.15
CA THR A 38 -8.42 -4.58 -12.76
C THR A 38 -8.26 -5.47 -14.01
N PRO A 39 -9.34 -6.03 -14.59
CA PRO A 39 -9.23 -6.78 -15.84
C PRO A 39 -8.64 -5.97 -17.01
N VAL A 40 -8.82 -4.65 -17.02
CA VAL A 40 -8.35 -3.75 -18.09
C VAL A 40 -6.96 -3.17 -17.81
N ASP A 41 -6.56 -3.07 -16.55
CA ASP A 41 -5.19 -2.74 -16.12
C ASP A 41 -4.74 -3.75 -15.05
N PRO A 42 -4.15 -4.88 -15.46
CA PRO A 42 -3.72 -5.92 -14.55
C PRO A 42 -2.50 -5.50 -13.71
N SER A 43 -1.75 -4.47 -14.14
CA SER A 43 -0.57 -3.97 -13.45
C SER A 43 -0.93 -2.97 -12.35
N GLY A 44 -1.85 -2.03 -12.62
CA GLY A 44 -2.52 -1.22 -11.62
C GLY A 44 -1.60 -0.38 -10.74
N PHE A 45 -0.43 0.05 -11.20
CA PHE A 45 0.57 0.69 -10.35
C PHE A 45 0.05 2.02 -9.77
N ILE A 46 -0.04 2.12 -8.44
CA ILE A 46 -0.45 3.35 -7.74
C ILE A 46 0.77 4.12 -7.26
N ALA A 47 1.64 3.44 -6.50
CA ALA A 47 2.77 4.09 -5.86
C ALA A 47 3.85 3.08 -5.44
N ALA A 48 5.11 3.52 -5.44
CA ALA A 48 6.22 2.82 -4.82
C ALA A 48 7.01 3.79 -3.92
N PHE A 49 7.42 3.31 -2.75
CA PHE A 49 8.07 4.08 -1.71
C PHE A 49 9.48 3.54 -1.49
N PHE A 50 10.46 4.42 -1.50
CA PHE A 50 11.88 4.11 -1.47
C PHE A 50 12.58 4.85 -0.33
N LEU A 51 13.58 4.21 0.25
CA LEU A 51 14.47 4.83 1.21
C LEU A 51 15.31 5.95 0.55
N PRO A 52 15.62 7.03 1.28
CA PRO A 52 15.18 7.29 2.66
C PRO A 52 13.71 7.75 2.78
N ASN A 53 13.18 8.48 1.80
CA ASN A 53 11.84 9.08 1.85
C ASN A 53 11.31 9.51 0.47
N ILE A 54 11.56 8.69 -0.55
CA ILE A 54 11.17 8.96 -1.94
C ILE A 54 9.90 8.20 -2.29
N LEU A 55 9.01 8.84 -3.04
CA LEU A 55 7.79 8.28 -3.60
C LEU A 55 7.84 8.39 -5.12
N VAL A 56 7.47 7.32 -5.80
CA VAL A 56 7.13 7.30 -7.21
C VAL A 56 5.63 7.04 -7.35
N THR A 57 4.90 7.92 -8.01
CA THR A 57 3.45 7.77 -8.24
C THR A 57 3.16 7.11 -9.58
N GLY A 58 1.96 6.55 -9.72
CA GLY A 58 1.48 6.00 -10.99
C GLY A 58 1.23 7.03 -12.09
N ALA A 59 1.19 8.31 -11.73
CA ALA A 59 1.21 9.42 -12.69
C ALA A 59 2.62 9.70 -13.24
N GLY A 60 3.67 9.12 -12.68
CA GLY A 60 5.06 9.34 -13.10
C GLY A 60 5.76 10.48 -12.36
N HIS A 61 5.23 10.93 -11.23
CA HIS A 61 5.91 11.92 -10.40
C HIS A 61 6.85 11.24 -9.42
N THR A 62 8.05 11.83 -9.27
CA THR A 62 8.96 11.49 -8.18
C THR A 62 8.88 12.59 -7.13
N LEU A 63 8.52 12.21 -5.90
CA LEU A 63 8.29 13.13 -4.79
C LEU A 63 9.19 12.74 -3.61
N GLN A 64 9.59 13.73 -2.82
CA GLN A 64 10.20 13.53 -1.52
C GLN A 64 9.17 13.82 -0.42
N LEU A 65 9.05 12.90 0.52
CA LEU A 65 8.13 12.99 1.65
C LEU A 65 8.84 13.58 2.87
N PRO A 66 8.14 14.32 3.75
CA PRO A 66 8.65 14.55 5.09
C PRO A 66 9.02 13.21 5.76
N GLN A 67 10.17 13.13 6.42
CA GLN A 67 10.65 11.86 6.99
C GLN A 67 9.63 11.22 7.95
N HIS A 68 8.99 12.04 8.80
CA HIS A 68 7.98 11.57 9.73
C HIS A 68 6.75 10.94 9.04
N ASP A 69 6.37 11.46 7.87
CA ASP A 69 5.28 10.87 7.08
C ASP A 69 5.72 9.54 6.48
N PHE A 70 6.93 9.48 5.91
CA PHE A 70 7.48 8.23 5.38
C PHE A 70 7.55 7.13 6.45
N ASP A 71 8.06 7.46 7.64
CA ASP A 71 8.18 6.51 8.75
C ASP A 71 6.80 5.99 9.19
N ALA A 72 5.79 6.88 9.26
CA ALA A 72 4.42 6.51 9.61
C ALA A 72 3.76 5.63 8.53
N LEU A 73 3.95 5.93 7.25
CA LEU A 73 3.45 5.12 6.13
C LEU A 73 4.13 3.75 6.09
N GLN A 74 5.44 3.70 6.34
CA GLN A 74 6.20 2.45 6.42
C GLN A 74 5.72 1.58 7.59
N ALA A 75 5.46 2.18 8.75
CA ALA A 75 4.89 1.48 9.91
C ALA A 75 3.50 0.90 9.61
N LEU A 76 2.62 1.67 8.95
CA LEU A 76 1.31 1.19 8.50
C LEU A 76 1.44 0.01 7.54
N ALA A 77 2.33 0.13 6.55
CA ALA A 77 2.54 -0.92 5.55
C ALA A 77 3.03 -2.22 6.19
N ARG A 78 4.03 -2.14 7.07
CA ARG A 78 4.58 -3.29 7.81
C ARG A 78 3.53 -3.95 8.70
N ARG A 79 2.76 -3.16 9.45
CA ARG A 79 1.67 -3.65 10.31
C ARG A 79 0.60 -4.39 9.50
N ALA A 80 0.27 -3.91 8.29
CA ALA A 80 -0.74 -4.51 7.43
C ALA A 80 -0.35 -5.89 6.88
N VAL A 81 0.95 -6.19 6.77
CA VAL A 81 1.47 -7.48 6.27
C VAL A 81 1.98 -8.41 7.38
N ASP A 82 1.93 -7.97 8.64
CA ASP A 82 2.41 -8.78 9.76
C ASP A 82 1.38 -9.87 10.12
N PRO A 83 1.70 -11.16 9.94
CA PRO A 83 0.77 -12.25 10.29
C PRO A 83 0.45 -12.34 11.79
N ALA A 84 1.26 -11.73 12.66
CA ALA A 84 0.95 -11.65 14.10
C ALA A 84 -0.14 -10.61 14.40
N VAL A 85 -0.37 -9.65 13.49
CA VAL A 85 -1.37 -8.59 13.61
C VAL A 85 -2.57 -8.85 12.72
N VAL A 86 -2.32 -9.21 11.46
CA VAL A 86 -3.34 -9.43 10.43
C VAL A 86 -3.39 -10.92 10.10
N PRO A 87 -4.49 -11.63 10.44
CA PRO A 87 -4.62 -13.04 10.09
C PRO A 87 -4.60 -13.23 8.57
N GLN A 88 -4.02 -14.35 8.11
CA GLN A 88 -4.03 -14.65 6.70
C GLN A 88 -5.40 -15.18 6.27
N PRO A 89 -6.03 -14.60 5.22
CA PRO A 89 -7.33 -15.06 4.71
C PRO A 89 -7.27 -16.47 4.12
N GLY A 90 -6.07 -16.94 3.74
CA GLY A 90 -5.91 -18.21 3.05
C GLY A 90 -6.59 -18.21 1.67
N GLY A 91 -6.67 -19.39 1.05
CA GLY A 91 -7.30 -19.56 -0.27
C GLY A 91 -6.53 -18.91 -1.42
N TRP A 92 -7.17 -18.84 -2.58
CA TRP A 92 -6.54 -18.33 -3.80
C TRP A 92 -6.18 -16.84 -3.66
N GLY A 93 -4.91 -16.50 -3.86
CA GLY A 93 -4.40 -15.13 -3.86
C GLY A 93 -4.27 -14.46 -2.49
N ASN A 94 -4.45 -15.20 -1.38
CA ASN A 94 -4.35 -14.70 0.00
C ASN A 94 -5.03 -13.33 0.18
N GLN A 95 -6.31 -13.26 -0.22
CA GLN A 95 -7.03 -12.02 -0.41
C GLN A 95 -8.19 -11.84 0.57
N TRP A 96 -8.25 -10.66 1.19
CA TRP A 96 -9.41 -10.20 1.92
C TRP A 96 -10.49 -9.74 0.94
N ARG A 97 -11.70 -10.31 1.01
CA ARG A 97 -12.77 -10.01 0.05
C ARG A 97 -13.90 -9.27 0.73
N ILE A 98 -14.04 -7.99 0.42
CA ILE A 98 -15.18 -7.20 0.87
C ILE A 98 -16.43 -7.66 0.11
N LYS A 99 -17.55 -7.79 0.82
CA LYS A 99 -18.84 -8.18 0.28
C LYS A 99 -19.43 -7.04 -0.54
N HIS A 100 -19.62 -7.28 -1.84
CA HIS A 100 -20.22 -6.34 -2.78
C HIS A 100 -21.41 -6.99 -3.51
N ARG A 101 -22.37 -6.17 -3.96
CA ARG A 101 -23.49 -6.63 -4.80
C ARG A 101 -23.04 -7.01 -6.23
N MET A 102 -21.98 -6.37 -6.72
CA MET A 102 -21.44 -6.58 -8.06
C MET A 102 -20.12 -7.33 -8.00
N THR A 103 -19.92 -8.23 -8.96
CA THR A 103 -18.62 -8.84 -9.27
C THR A 103 -17.80 -7.86 -10.14
N CYS A 104 -16.48 -8.09 -10.28
CA CYS A 104 -15.55 -7.24 -11.04
C CYS A 104 -15.06 -5.96 -10.34
N ARG A 105 -14.76 -6.05 -9.04
CA ARG A 105 -14.08 -4.96 -8.31
C ARG A 105 -12.55 -5.04 -8.46
N PRO A 106 -11.82 -3.91 -8.32
CA PRO A 106 -10.37 -3.92 -8.27
C PRO A 106 -9.82 -4.78 -7.12
N ILE A 107 -8.59 -5.25 -7.30
CA ILE A 107 -7.79 -5.90 -6.25
C ILE A 107 -6.66 -4.95 -5.90
N ASP A 108 -6.71 -4.38 -4.71
CA ASP A 108 -5.60 -3.59 -4.17
C ASP A 108 -4.59 -4.53 -3.51
N LYS A 109 -3.31 -4.37 -3.81
CA LYS A 109 -2.20 -5.20 -3.30
C LYS A 109 -1.15 -4.30 -2.69
N LEU A 110 -0.81 -4.57 -1.44
CA LEU A 110 0.32 -3.97 -0.75
C LEU A 110 1.47 -4.97 -0.73
N ARG A 111 2.63 -4.56 -1.22
CA ARG A 111 3.89 -5.32 -1.19
C ARG A 111 4.87 -4.61 -0.28
N VAL A 112 5.42 -5.32 0.71
CA VAL A 112 6.45 -4.79 1.61
C VAL A 112 7.71 -5.60 1.41
N ILE A 113 8.80 -4.90 1.10
CA ILE A 113 10.14 -5.47 0.98
C ILE A 113 10.86 -5.18 2.29
N ALA A 114 11.26 -6.24 2.96
CA ALA A 114 12.16 -6.09 4.09
C ALA A 114 13.59 -5.89 3.58
N ASN A 115 14.18 -4.75 3.93
CA ASN A 115 15.61 -4.53 3.82
C ASN A 115 16.27 -4.99 5.14
N ASP A 116 17.44 -5.62 5.04
CA ASP A 116 18.30 -6.09 6.13
C ASP A 116 17.65 -6.95 7.24
N GLY A 117 17.69 -8.28 7.07
CA GLY A 117 17.45 -9.27 8.14
C GLY A 117 15.99 -9.42 8.60
N GLU A 118 15.14 -8.42 8.34
CA GLU A 118 13.70 -8.49 8.55
C GLU A 118 13.06 -9.41 7.50
N TYR A 119 12.10 -10.25 7.92
CA TYR A 119 11.43 -11.26 7.08
C TYR A 119 12.34 -12.18 6.23
N GLY A 120 13.63 -12.31 6.57
CA GLY A 120 14.59 -13.13 5.83
C GLY A 120 14.79 -12.72 4.37
N GLY A 121 14.60 -11.43 4.05
CA GLY A 121 14.73 -10.90 2.68
C GLY A 121 13.57 -11.24 1.74
N LYS A 122 12.43 -11.73 2.29
CA LYS A 122 11.25 -12.09 1.49
C LYS A 122 10.29 -10.92 1.33
N VAL A 123 9.66 -10.84 0.15
CA VAL A 123 8.55 -9.92 -0.10
C VAL A 123 7.30 -10.43 0.61
N LYS A 124 6.69 -9.58 1.44
CA LYS A 124 5.37 -9.85 2.02
C LYS A 124 4.28 -9.16 1.22
N VAL A 125 3.17 -9.85 1.02
CA VAL A 125 2.05 -9.35 0.23
C VAL A 125 0.74 -9.55 0.98
N VAL A 126 -0.08 -8.49 1.01
CA VAL A 126 -1.49 -8.56 1.41
C VAL A 126 -2.36 -7.92 0.35
N SER A 127 -3.52 -8.52 0.08
CA SER A 127 -4.44 -8.05 -0.95
C SER A 127 -5.86 -7.87 -0.42
N VAL A 128 -6.55 -6.83 -0.89
CA VAL A 128 -7.95 -6.54 -0.58
C VAL A 128 -8.74 -6.39 -1.89
N TYR A 129 -9.80 -7.18 -2.05
CA TYR A 129 -10.73 -7.08 -3.18
C TYR A 129 -11.89 -6.14 -2.84
N GLY A 130 -12.12 -5.17 -3.73
CA GLY A 130 -13.22 -4.23 -3.61
C GLY A 130 -13.07 -3.23 -2.48
N PHE A 131 -11.85 -2.77 -2.20
CA PHE A 131 -11.64 -1.71 -1.22
C PHE A 131 -12.14 -0.37 -1.75
N ASP A 132 -13.09 0.23 -1.03
CA ASP A 132 -13.71 1.53 -1.32
C ASP A 132 -13.50 2.56 -0.19
N GLY A 133 -12.74 2.18 0.86
CA GLY A 133 -12.45 3.04 1.99
C GLY A 133 -13.56 3.12 3.05
N VAL A 134 -14.70 2.44 2.86
CA VAL A 134 -15.88 2.54 3.75
C VAL A 134 -16.42 1.16 4.12
N SER A 135 -16.53 0.25 3.16
CA SER A 135 -17.11 -1.07 3.33
C SER A 135 -16.15 -2.00 4.08
N GLU A 136 -16.63 -2.56 5.19
CA GLU A 136 -15.81 -3.45 6.04
C GLU A 136 -16.27 -4.90 5.98
N GLN A 137 -17.54 -5.15 5.66
CA GLN A 137 -18.11 -6.50 5.70
C GLN A 137 -17.43 -7.42 4.70
N LEU A 138 -16.98 -8.59 5.15
CA LEU A 138 -16.34 -9.59 4.30
C LEU A 138 -17.35 -10.56 3.70
N GLU A 139 -17.00 -11.11 2.53
CA GLU A 139 -17.72 -12.21 1.87
C GLU A 139 -17.60 -13.51 2.69
N LYS A 140 -16.42 -13.75 3.26
CA LYS A 140 -16.11 -14.85 4.17
C LYS A 140 -15.31 -14.32 5.35
N GLU A 141 -15.52 -14.89 6.52
CA GLU A 141 -14.78 -14.52 7.72
C GLU A 141 -13.30 -14.88 7.58
N VAL A 142 -12.44 -14.03 8.16
CA VAL A 142 -10.99 -14.24 8.19
C VAL A 142 -10.53 -14.16 9.63
N GLY A 143 -9.90 -15.22 10.13
CA GLY A 143 -9.51 -15.31 11.55
C GLY A 143 -10.71 -15.19 12.51
N GLY A 144 -11.91 -15.61 12.09
CA GLY A 144 -13.14 -15.47 12.86
C GLY A 144 -13.75 -14.06 12.87
N SER A 145 -13.19 -13.12 12.10
CA SER A 145 -13.75 -11.77 11.94
C SER A 145 -14.61 -11.67 10.68
N PRO A 146 -15.86 -11.16 10.77
CA PRO A 146 -16.72 -10.89 9.61
C PRO A 146 -16.40 -9.55 8.94
N VAL A 147 -15.50 -8.75 9.51
CA VAL A 147 -15.12 -7.42 8.99
C VAL A 147 -13.64 -7.36 8.66
N LEU A 148 -13.29 -6.48 7.71
CA LEU A 148 -11.92 -6.18 7.31
C LEU A 148 -11.12 -5.76 8.54
N HIS A 149 -9.91 -6.30 8.66
CA HIS A 149 -9.06 -5.97 9.80
C HIS A 149 -8.74 -4.45 9.84
N PRO A 150 -8.83 -3.77 10.99
CA PRO A 150 -8.61 -2.33 11.08
C PRO A 150 -7.26 -1.88 10.52
N ALA A 151 -6.20 -2.65 10.73
CA ALA A 151 -4.88 -2.35 10.16
C ALA A 151 -4.87 -2.32 8.62
N LEU A 152 -5.71 -3.12 7.97
CA LEU A 152 -5.88 -3.08 6.51
C LEU A 152 -6.72 -1.89 6.09
N MET A 153 -7.79 -1.60 6.82
CA MET A 153 -8.62 -0.42 6.57
C MET A 153 -7.75 0.86 6.61
N ASP A 154 -6.99 1.04 7.69
CA ASP A 154 -6.11 2.18 7.88
C ASP A 154 -5.04 2.26 6.79
N ALA A 155 -4.32 1.16 6.53
CA ALA A 155 -3.25 1.14 5.55
C ALA A 155 -3.76 1.44 4.13
N PHE A 156 -4.80 0.75 3.64
CA PHE A 156 -5.30 0.99 2.29
C PHE A 156 -5.99 2.35 2.14
N ARG A 157 -6.61 2.89 3.19
CA ARG A 157 -7.21 4.23 3.14
C ARG A 157 -6.13 5.31 2.99
N VAL A 158 -5.06 5.22 3.77
CA VAL A 158 -3.98 6.24 3.79
C VAL A 158 -3.03 6.09 2.60
N LEU A 159 -2.62 4.86 2.27
CA LEU A 159 -1.63 4.63 1.21
C LEU A 159 -2.18 4.88 -0.21
N LYS A 160 -3.52 4.91 -0.38
CA LYS A 160 -4.18 5.16 -1.67
C LYS A 160 -4.29 6.64 -2.05
N GLU A 161 -3.86 7.58 -1.20
CA GLU A 161 -3.91 9.02 -1.51
C GLU A 161 -3.42 9.40 -2.93
N PRO A 162 -2.32 8.82 -3.47
CA PRO A 162 -1.85 9.14 -4.82
C PRO A 162 -2.76 8.70 -5.96
N LYS A 163 -3.71 7.78 -5.72
CA LYS A 163 -4.61 7.25 -6.76
C LYS A 163 -5.59 8.31 -7.25
N ASP A 164 -6.07 9.14 -6.33
CA ASP A 164 -7.13 10.12 -6.58
C ASP A 164 -6.59 11.57 -6.59
N SER A 165 -5.27 11.74 -6.53
CA SER A 165 -4.63 13.05 -6.47
C SER A 165 -4.46 13.67 -7.86
N ASP A 166 -4.92 14.91 -8.02
CA ASP A 166 -4.62 15.75 -9.18
C ASP A 166 -3.24 16.40 -8.99
N LEU A 167 -2.18 15.61 -9.13
CA LEU A 167 -0.82 16.15 -9.11
C LEU A 167 -0.59 16.94 -10.39
N HIS A 168 -0.54 18.26 -10.28
CA HIS A 168 -0.30 19.15 -11.42
C HIS A 168 1.10 18.96 -12.01
N GLY A 169 1.18 18.88 -13.35
CA GLY A 169 2.41 18.73 -14.12
C GLY A 169 2.49 17.41 -14.87
N GLU A 170 3.17 17.41 -16.03
CA GLU A 170 3.37 16.20 -16.83
C GLU A 170 4.32 15.25 -16.10
N GLY A 171 3.82 14.09 -15.66
CA GLY A 171 4.62 13.06 -15.01
C GLY A 171 5.37 12.19 -16.03
N ASP A 172 6.50 11.63 -15.61
CA ASP A 172 7.38 10.84 -16.47
C ASP A 172 6.97 9.37 -16.47
N GLN A 173 6.43 8.90 -17.59
CA GLN A 173 6.01 7.51 -17.76
C GLN A 173 7.17 6.52 -17.71
N SER A 174 8.41 6.95 -18.02
CA SER A 174 9.59 6.10 -17.89
C SER A 174 9.88 5.73 -16.43
N VAL A 175 9.52 6.60 -15.49
CA VAL A 175 9.62 6.35 -14.05
C VAL A 175 8.59 5.31 -13.62
N VAL A 176 7.38 5.33 -14.18
CA VAL A 176 6.35 4.32 -13.91
C VAL A 176 6.79 2.94 -14.42
N VAL A 177 7.32 2.88 -15.65
CA VAL A 177 7.86 1.64 -16.24
C VAL A 177 8.99 1.10 -15.38
N SER A 178 9.93 1.98 -14.97
CA SER A 178 11.03 1.61 -14.09
C SER A 178 10.51 1.08 -12.76
N GLY A 179 9.60 1.81 -12.10
CA GLY A 179 8.99 1.41 -10.83
C GLY A 179 8.27 0.07 -10.89
N LYS A 180 7.55 -0.22 -11.99
CA LYS A 180 6.94 -1.53 -12.25
C LYS A 180 8.00 -2.63 -12.38
N ALA A 181 9.06 -2.40 -13.16
CA ALA A 181 10.12 -3.38 -13.33
C ALA A 181 10.81 -3.75 -12.00
N LEU A 182 10.92 -2.81 -11.05
CA LEU A 182 11.46 -3.10 -9.70
C LEU A 182 10.55 -4.05 -8.88
N LEU A 183 9.30 -4.24 -9.31
CA LEU A 183 8.31 -5.10 -8.67
C LEU A 183 8.18 -6.48 -9.34
N GLU A 184 8.85 -6.74 -10.48
CA GLU A 184 8.56 -7.89 -11.34
C GLU A 184 9.48 -9.12 -11.18
N ASP A 185 10.50 -9.13 -10.32
CA ASP A 185 11.17 -10.42 -10.00
C ASP A 185 10.51 -11.10 -8.79
N ASP A 186 9.73 -12.14 -9.08
CA ASP A 186 9.74 -13.44 -8.38
C ASP A 186 9.75 -14.56 -9.43
#